data_AF-A0A3B1A0T3-F1
#
_entry.id   AF-A0A3B1A0T3-F1
#
_cell.length_a   1.000
_cell.length_b   1.000
_cell.length_c   1.000
_cell.angle_alpha   90.00
_cell.angle_beta   90.00
_cell.angle_gamma   90.00
#
_symmetry.space_group_name_H-M   'P 1'
#
loop_
_entity.id
_entity.type
_entity.pdbx_description
1 polymer ?
#
loop_
_entity_poly.entity_id
_entity_poly.type
_entity_poly.pdbx_seq_one_letter_code
_entity_poly.pdbx_strand_id
1 'polypeptide(L)'
;LKSMRAGANDFIRKPYNPLELIARTENFAGYKRLTDQLEDAETLLFALARMVEARDEHTGDHCSRLAHTSVVIGEALGLSEEELTALRRGGVLHDIGKLGIPDSILLKNGPLSDEEWVIMRQHTIIGAELLQGLKSMGLTLPVVRNHHERWDGGGYPDGLKGKEIPLLARIFQFADIYDALANERPYKKAFSDEKILAILEEETGKGWRDPELMRIFRDILQSRPEDLRMPASSKADMGTEIFENILRTGALTWSDDGSR
;
A
#
# COMPACT_ATOMS: atom_id res chain seq x y z
N LEU A 1 -13.47 13.34 -34.29
CA LEU A 1 -14.13 12.24 -33.54
C LEU A 1 -13.31 10.95 -33.56
N LYS A 2 -12.90 10.41 -34.73
CA LYS A 2 -11.99 9.23 -34.78
C LYS A 2 -10.67 9.45 -34.03
N SER A 3 -10.06 10.62 -34.16
CA SER A 3 -8.80 11.00 -33.49
C SER A 3 -8.92 11.11 -31.96
N MET A 4 -10.01 11.69 -31.44
CA MET A 4 -10.24 11.74 -29.98
C MET A 4 -10.43 10.35 -29.36
N ARG A 5 -11.14 9.44 -30.07
CA ARG A 5 -11.27 8.04 -29.64
C ARG A 5 -9.96 7.25 -29.69
N ALA A 6 -8.95 7.76 -30.40
CA ALA A 6 -7.61 7.18 -30.48
C ALA A 6 -6.64 7.81 -29.47
N GLY A 7 -7.12 8.60 -28.50
CA GLY A 7 -6.31 9.20 -27.43
C GLY A 7 -5.70 10.56 -27.76
N ALA A 8 -6.13 11.23 -28.83
CA ALA A 8 -5.71 12.61 -29.08
C ALA A 8 -6.39 13.57 -28.09
N ASN A 9 -5.58 14.26 -27.28
CA ASN A 9 -6.06 15.21 -26.26
C ASN A 9 -6.41 16.58 -26.84
N ASP A 10 -5.91 16.93 -28.03
CA ASP A 10 -6.23 18.17 -28.74
C ASP A 10 -5.90 18.06 -30.24
N PHE A 11 -6.31 19.04 -31.04
CA PHE A 11 -6.06 19.11 -32.47
C PHE A 11 -5.92 20.55 -32.97
N ILE A 12 -4.94 20.77 -33.85
CA ILE A 12 -4.72 22.04 -34.55
C ILE A 12 -4.96 21.83 -36.05
N ARG A 13 -5.70 22.76 -36.68
CA ARG A 13 -5.98 22.71 -38.13
C ARG A 13 -4.90 23.44 -38.92
N LYS A 14 -4.62 22.96 -40.13
CA LYS A 14 -3.73 23.63 -41.09
C LYS A 14 -4.53 24.57 -42.02
N PRO A 15 -3.93 25.68 -42.49
CA PRO A 15 -2.63 26.23 -42.06
C PRO A 15 -2.71 26.74 -40.62
N TYR A 16 -1.66 26.51 -39.83
CA TYR A 16 -1.65 26.83 -38.40
C TYR A 16 -1.55 28.34 -38.18
N ASN A 17 -2.30 28.85 -37.20
CA ASN A 17 -2.06 30.18 -36.65
C ASN A 17 -0.89 30.09 -35.64
N PRO A 18 0.23 30.82 -35.83
CA PRO A 18 1.39 30.75 -34.93
C PRO A 18 1.06 31.07 -33.46
N LEU A 19 0.17 32.04 -33.20
CA LEU A 19 -0.22 32.42 -31.84
C LEU A 19 -1.03 31.30 -31.17
N GLU A 20 -1.93 30.67 -31.92
CA GLU A 20 -2.72 29.54 -31.41
C GLU A 20 -1.82 28.33 -31.10
N LEU A 21 -0.84 28.05 -31.97
CA LEU A 21 0.11 26.95 -31.77
C LEU A 21 0.94 27.18 -30.52
N ILE A 22 1.55 28.36 -30.36
CA ILE A 22 2.38 28.70 -29.20
C ILE A 22 1.56 28.58 -27.91
N ALA A 23 0.39 29.21 -27.84
CA ALA A 23 -0.45 29.20 -26.63
C ALA A 23 -0.88 27.78 -26.23
N ARG A 24 -1.21 26.92 -27.21
CA ARG A 24 -1.56 25.52 -26.94
C ARG A 24 -0.35 24.72 -26.47
N THR A 25 0.81 24.86 -27.13
CA THR A 25 2.04 24.18 -26.73
C THR A 25 2.49 24.60 -25.33
N GLU A 26 2.40 25.88 -24.98
CA GLU A 26 2.72 26.39 -23.65
C GLU A 26 1.78 25.83 -22.58
N ASN A 27 0.47 25.76 -22.85
CA ASN A 27 -0.49 25.12 -21.95
C ASN A 27 -0.16 23.64 -21.74
N PHE A 28 0.09 22.88 -22.82
CA PHE A 28 0.46 21.46 -22.69
C PHE A 28 1.80 21.25 -21.96
N ALA A 29 2.79 22.11 -22.21
CA ALA A 29 4.04 22.07 -21.47
C ALA A 29 3.84 22.40 -19.99
N GLY A 30 2.95 23.35 -19.67
CA GLY A 30 2.56 23.68 -18.30
C GLY A 30 1.85 22.53 -17.59
N TYR A 31 0.86 21.91 -18.25
CA TYR A 31 0.17 20.71 -17.75
C TYR A 31 1.14 19.56 -17.51
N LYS A 32 2.02 19.28 -18.47
CA LYS A 32 3.03 18.24 -18.32
C LYS A 32 3.93 18.50 -17.11
N ARG A 33 4.45 19.72 -16.94
CA ARG A 33 5.28 20.06 -15.76
C ARG A 33 4.56 19.85 -14.43
N LEU A 34 3.27 20.19 -14.36
CA LEU A 34 2.47 19.97 -13.15
C LEU A 34 2.28 18.47 -12.88
N THR A 35 2.04 17.67 -13.92
CA THR A 35 1.96 16.21 -13.79
C THR A 35 3.30 15.61 -13.37
N ASP A 36 4.40 16.01 -14.01
CA ASP A 36 5.76 15.55 -13.68
C ASP A 36 6.08 15.87 -12.20
N GLN A 37 5.73 17.07 -11.70
CA GLN A 37 5.92 17.44 -10.29
C GLN A 37 5.09 16.59 -9.31
N LEU A 38 3.90 16.15 -9.70
CA LEU A 38 3.07 15.25 -8.88
C LEU A 38 3.65 13.83 -8.86
N GLU A 39 4.14 13.34 -10.00
CA GLU A 39 4.83 12.06 -10.11
C GLU A 39 6.10 12.04 -9.25
N ASP A 40 6.86 13.13 -9.22
CA ASP A 40 8.05 13.29 -8.37
C ASP A 40 7.70 13.19 -6.87
N ALA A 41 6.63 13.86 -6.44
CA ALA A 41 6.21 13.85 -5.02
C ALA A 41 5.73 12.46 -4.57
N GLU A 42 4.95 11.76 -5.40
CA GLU A 42 4.50 10.40 -5.12
C GLU A 42 5.68 9.42 -5.06
N THR A 43 6.61 9.55 -6.01
CA THR A 43 7.84 8.75 -6.06
C THR A 43 8.68 8.91 -4.80
N LEU A 44 8.87 10.14 -4.33
CA LEU A 44 9.61 10.41 -3.08
C LEU A 44 8.90 9.83 -1.86
N LEU A 45 7.57 9.96 -1.79
CA LEU A 45 6.77 9.42 -0.70
C LEU A 45 6.87 7.88 -0.64
N PHE A 46 6.83 7.20 -1.79
CA PHE A 46 7.00 5.75 -1.87
C PHE A 46 8.42 5.32 -1.47
N ALA A 47 9.44 6.07 -1.88
CA ALA A 47 10.82 5.82 -1.45
C ALA A 47 10.97 5.96 0.08
N LEU A 48 10.37 7.00 0.68
CA LEU A 48 10.34 7.17 2.13
C LEU A 48 9.65 6.00 2.84
N ALA A 49 8.49 5.56 2.35
CA ALA A 49 7.75 4.44 2.94
C ALA A 49 8.57 3.14 2.90
N ARG A 50 9.21 2.84 1.77
CA ARG A 50 10.09 1.67 1.65
C ARG A 50 11.29 1.74 2.58
N MET A 51 11.86 2.93 2.83
CA MET A 51 12.93 3.09 3.82
C MET A 51 12.45 2.85 5.24
N VAL A 52 11.24 3.25 5.59
CA VAL A 52 10.64 2.99 6.90
C VAL A 52 10.46 1.51 7.14
N GLU A 53 9.94 0.79 6.14
CA GLU A 53 9.77 -0.66 6.21
C GLU A 53 11.10 -1.40 6.34
N ALA A 54 12.13 -0.95 5.60
CA ALA A 54 13.47 -1.49 5.71
C ALA A 54 14.11 -1.28 7.10
N ARG A 55 13.66 -0.28 7.86
CA ARG A 55 14.08 -0.09 9.27
C ARG A 55 13.39 -1.09 10.20
N ASP A 56 12.17 -1.51 9.89
CA ASP A 56 11.35 -2.40 10.71
C ASP A 56 11.50 -3.89 10.31
N GLU A 57 12.67 -4.28 9.82
CA GLU A 57 13.02 -5.66 9.38
C GLU A 57 12.17 -6.24 8.23
N HIS A 58 11.36 -5.44 7.54
CA HIS A 58 10.59 -5.87 6.37
C HIS A 58 11.27 -5.40 5.08
N THR A 59 11.54 -6.32 4.15
CA THR A 59 12.15 -5.97 2.86
C THR A 59 11.12 -5.30 1.93
N GLY A 60 11.58 -4.49 0.98
CA GLY A 60 10.74 -3.77 0.02
C GLY A 60 9.81 -4.64 -0.85
N ASP A 61 10.01 -5.96 -0.85
CA ASP A 61 9.11 -6.93 -1.49
C ASP A 61 7.74 -6.98 -0.80
N HIS A 62 7.67 -6.76 0.52
CA HIS A 62 6.42 -6.80 1.29
C HIS A 62 5.38 -5.78 0.78
N CYS A 63 5.75 -4.50 0.69
CA CYS A 63 4.89 -3.44 0.15
C CYS A 63 4.32 -3.77 -1.23
N SER A 64 5.17 -4.36 -2.08
CA SER A 64 4.79 -4.69 -3.45
C SER A 64 3.79 -5.86 -3.47
N ARG A 65 4.00 -6.87 -2.61
CA ARG A 65 3.10 -8.03 -2.46
C ARG A 65 1.76 -7.62 -1.87
N LEU A 66 1.77 -6.72 -0.90
CA LEU A 66 0.54 -6.16 -0.32
C LEU A 66 -0.27 -5.38 -1.36
N ALA A 67 0.39 -4.49 -2.12
CA ALA A 67 -0.26 -3.73 -3.17
C ALA A 67 -0.90 -4.66 -4.21
N HIS A 68 -0.18 -5.68 -4.67
CA HIS A 68 -0.66 -6.67 -5.62
C HIS A 68 -1.86 -7.47 -5.08
N THR A 69 -1.69 -8.09 -3.91
CA THR A 69 -2.73 -8.92 -3.28
C THR A 69 -4.00 -8.12 -3.02
N SER A 70 -3.87 -6.89 -2.54
CA SER A 70 -5.00 -5.99 -2.31
C SER A 70 -5.78 -5.70 -3.60
N VAL A 71 -5.06 -5.43 -4.70
CA VAL A 71 -5.69 -5.21 -6.02
C VAL A 71 -6.43 -6.45 -6.50
N VAL A 72 -5.83 -7.63 -6.38
CA VAL A 72 -6.47 -8.90 -6.81
C VAL A 72 -7.79 -9.13 -6.08
N ILE A 73 -7.83 -8.87 -4.77
CA ILE A 73 -9.06 -8.97 -3.97
C ILE A 73 -10.07 -7.89 -4.41
N GLY A 74 -9.60 -6.65 -4.65
CA GLY A 74 -10.43 -5.55 -5.14
C GLY A 74 -11.04 -5.79 -6.52
N GLU A 75 -10.28 -6.39 -7.45
CA GLU A 75 -10.74 -6.75 -8.79
C GLU A 75 -11.85 -7.81 -8.72
N ALA A 76 -11.72 -8.80 -7.82
CA ALA A 76 -12.76 -9.80 -7.60
C ALA A 76 -14.07 -9.20 -7.07
N LEU A 77 -14.01 -8.03 -6.43
CA LEU A 77 -15.16 -7.24 -5.96
C LEU A 77 -15.71 -6.27 -7.02
N GLY A 78 -15.05 -6.10 -8.16
CA GLY A 78 -15.45 -5.16 -9.20
C GLY A 78 -15.21 -3.69 -8.82
N LEU A 79 -14.20 -3.41 -8.00
CA LEU A 79 -13.82 -2.05 -7.65
C LEU A 79 -13.37 -1.23 -8.87
N SER A 80 -13.53 0.09 -8.79
CA SER A 80 -13.10 1.03 -9.82
C SER A 80 -11.57 1.19 -9.86
N GLU A 81 -11.04 1.68 -10.98
CA GLU A 81 -9.59 1.96 -11.11
C GLU A 81 -9.05 2.93 -10.05
N GLU A 82 -9.86 3.89 -9.60
CA GLU A 82 -9.49 4.83 -8.53
C GLU A 82 -9.34 4.10 -7.18
N GLU A 83 -10.23 3.17 -6.86
CA GLU A 83 -10.17 2.35 -5.65
C GLU A 83 -9.03 1.33 -5.70
N LEU A 84 -8.80 0.68 -6.85
CA LEU A 84 -7.64 -0.19 -7.06
C LEU A 84 -6.33 0.59 -6.92
N THR A 85 -6.28 1.82 -7.42
CA THR A 85 -5.13 2.71 -7.23
C THR A 85 -4.92 3.07 -5.76
N ALA A 86 -5.99 3.31 -5.01
CA ALA A 86 -5.92 3.54 -3.57
C ALA A 86 -5.41 2.32 -2.80
N LEU A 87 -5.81 1.10 -3.19
CA LEU A 87 -5.28 -0.15 -2.62
C LEU A 87 -3.78 -0.33 -2.92
N ARG A 88 -3.34 -0.04 -4.16
CA ARG A 88 -1.91 -0.05 -4.50
C ARG A 88 -1.11 0.90 -3.62
N ARG A 89 -1.59 2.13 -3.49
CA ARG A 89 -0.99 3.16 -2.62
C ARG A 89 -0.99 2.72 -1.17
N GLY A 90 -2.08 2.13 -0.69
CA GLY A 90 -2.19 1.59 0.67
C GLY A 90 -1.13 0.52 0.96
N GLY A 91 -0.89 -0.40 0.02
CA GLY A 91 0.19 -1.39 0.11
C GLY A 91 1.57 -0.81 0.39
N VAL A 92 1.88 0.33 -0.20
CA VAL A 92 3.17 0.99 0.01
C VAL A 92 3.16 1.90 1.23
N LEU A 93 2.03 2.57 1.51
CA LEU A 93 1.98 3.69 2.46
C LEU A 93 1.38 3.36 3.83
N HIS A 94 0.81 2.17 4.04
CA HIS A 94 0.09 1.84 5.29
C HIS A 94 0.89 2.15 6.56
N ASP A 95 2.20 1.91 6.52
CA ASP A 95 3.10 2.08 7.66
C ASP A 95 4.02 3.30 7.59
N ILE A 96 3.77 4.25 6.66
CA ILE A 96 4.58 5.49 6.55
C ILE A 96 4.64 6.29 7.87
N GLY A 97 3.60 6.17 8.70
CA GLY A 97 3.54 6.84 10.00
C GLY A 97 4.54 6.31 11.04
N LYS A 98 5.17 5.15 10.81
CA LYS A 98 6.27 4.65 11.66
C LYS A 98 7.46 5.62 11.69
N LEU A 99 7.55 6.56 10.74
CA LEU A 99 8.48 7.71 10.81
C LEU A 99 8.39 8.50 12.12
N GLY A 100 7.20 8.59 12.71
CA GLY A 100 6.97 9.33 13.95
C GLY A 100 7.10 8.48 15.21
N ILE A 101 7.44 7.20 15.10
CA ILE A 101 7.61 6.29 16.24
C ILE A 101 9.07 6.33 16.70
N PRO A 102 9.33 6.52 18.02
CA PRO A 102 10.70 6.51 18.54
C PRO A 102 11.42 5.19 18.28
N ASP A 103 12.70 5.26 17.91
CA ASP A 103 13.55 4.09 17.65
C ASP A 103 13.62 3.13 18.84
N SER A 104 13.57 3.63 20.07
CA SER A 104 13.55 2.80 21.28
C SER A 104 12.31 1.91 21.40
N ILE A 105 11.24 2.22 20.66
CA ILE A 105 10.00 1.46 20.59
C ILE A 105 9.97 0.66 19.29
N LEU A 106 10.26 1.30 18.14
CA LEU A 106 10.23 0.65 16.83
C LEU A 106 11.24 -0.50 16.72
N LEU A 107 12.47 -0.29 17.20
CA LEU A 107 13.59 -1.25 17.09
C LEU A 107 13.79 -2.06 18.37
N LYS A 108 12.76 -2.14 19.22
CA LYS A 108 12.89 -2.78 20.54
C LYS A 108 13.01 -4.30 20.38
N ASN A 109 14.11 -4.85 20.88
CA ASN A 109 14.30 -6.31 20.97
C ASN A 109 13.47 -6.89 22.13
N GLY A 110 12.23 -7.28 21.86
CA GLY A 110 11.33 -7.93 22.82
C GLY A 110 9.89 -7.39 22.79
N PRO A 111 8.99 -7.87 23.66
CA PRO A 111 7.62 -7.38 23.68
C PRO A 111 7.55 -5.93 24.12
N LEU A 112 6.64 -5.17 23.49
CA LEU A 112 6.28 -3.83 23.91
C LEU A 112 5.42 -3.87 25.18
N SER A 113 5.61 -2.91 26.08
CA SER A 113 4.69 -2.65 27.21
C SER A 113 3.37 -2.06 26.73
N ASP A 114 2.37 -2.01 27.59
CA ASP A 114 1.07 -1.41 27.25
C ASP A 114 1.21 0.07 26.85
N GLU A 115 2.08 0.83 27.52
CA GLU A 115 2.37 2.23 27.21
C GLU A 115 3.11 2.39 25.88
N GLU A 116 4.06 1.50 25.60
CA GLU A 116 4.77 1.48 24.31
C GLU A 116 3.83 1.12 23.16
N TRP A 117 2.88 0.20 23.39
CA TRP A 117 1.83 -0.12 22.43
C TRP A 117 0.93 1.08 22.13
N VAL A 118 0.60 1.91 23.12
CA VAL A 118 -0.18 3.15 22.88
C VAL A 118 0.55 4.07 21.91
N ILE A 119 1.88 4.16 22.02
CA ILE A 119 2.71 4.95 21.11
C ILE A 119 2.81 4.27 19.73
N MET A 120 3.12 2.98 19.67
CA MET A 120 3.22 2.23 18.42
C MET A 120 1.97 2.36 17.55
N ARG A 121 0.78 2.28 18.16
CA ARG A 121 -0.51 2.41 17.46
C ARG A 121 -0.72 3.78 16.79
N GLN A 122 0.02 4.81 17.21
CA GLN A 122 -0.06 6.14 16.60
C GLN A 122 0.42 6.18 15.15
N HIS A 123 1.16 5.19 14.65
CA HIS A 123 1.62 5.19 13.25
C HIS A 123 0.44 5.32 12.27
N THR A 124 -0.72 4.71 12.57
CA THR A 124 -1.94 4.84 11.76
C THR A 124 -2.42 6.30 11.65
N ILE A 125 -2.41 7.02 12.78
CA ILE A 125 -2.84 8.42 12.87
C ILE A 125 -1.81 9.32 12.19
N ILE A 126 -0.53 9.15 12.53
CA ILE A 126 0.58 9.92 11.96
C ILE A 126 0.62 9.75 10.44
N GLY A 127 0.48 8.52 9.95
CA GLY A 127 0.44 8.22 8.52
C GLY A 127 -0.72 8.91 7.82
N ALA A 128 -1.92 8.88 8.41
CA ALA A 128 -3.07 9.60 7.88
C ALA A 128 -2.85 11.12 7.83
N GLU A 129 -2.31 11.72 8.90
CA GLU A 129 -2.01 13.16 8.96
C GLU A 129 -0.96 13.59 7.92
N LEU A 130 0.08 12.78 7.70
CA LEU A 130 1.10 13.03 6.67
C LEU A 130 0.50 13.09 5.26
N LEU A 131 -0.55 12.30 5.00
CA LEU A 131 -1.18 12.19 3.69
C LEU A 131 -2.39 13.11 3.51
N GLN A 132 -2.96 13.67 4.58
CA GLN A 132 -4.24 14.38 4.55
C GLN A 132 -4.25 15.60 3.60
N GLY A 133 -3.10 16.27 3.47
CA GLY A 133 -2.94 17.43 2.57
C GLY A 133 -2.89 17.07 1.08
N LEU A 134 -2.73 15.79 0.73
CA LEU A 134 -2.57 15.32 -0.64
C LEU A 134 -3.92 14.90 -1.21
N LYS A 135 -4.52 15.73 -2.06
CA LYS A 135 -5.82 15.44 -2.68
C LYS A 135 -5.88 14.09 -3.40
N SER A 136 -4.76 13.66 -4.00
CA SER A 136 -4.63 12.35 -4.67
C SER A 136 -4.71 11.15 -3.72
N MET A 137 -4.57 11.35 -2.40
CA MET A 137 -4.56 10.30 -1.38
C MET A 137 -5.92 10.12 -0.69
N GLY A 138 -6.97 10.84 -1.11
CA GLY A 138 -8.27 10.82 -0.43
C GLY A 138 -8.85 9.42 -0.17
N LEU A 139 -8.78 8.52 -1.16
CA LEU A 139 -9.23 7.13 -1.01
C LEU A 139 -8.21 6.21 -0.32
N THR A 140 -6.93 6.60 -0.29
CA THR A 140 -5.85 5.85 0.37
C THR A 140 -5.84 6.10 1.89
N LEU A 141 -6.19 7.31 2.32
CA LEU A 141 -6.19 7.74 3.73
C LEU A 141 -6.89 6.75 4.67
N PRO A 142 -8.10 6.24 4.36
CA PRO A 142 -8.78 5.32 5.27
C PRO A 142 -8.09 3.94 5.32
N VAL A 143 -7.35 3.54 4.27
CA VAL A 143 -6.52 2.33 4.31
C VAL A 143 -5.41 2.50 5.33
N VAL A 144 -4.65 3.59 5.24
CA VAL A 144 -3.54 3.89 6.16
C VAL A 144 -4.03 4.04 7.60
N ARG A 145 -5.14 4.76 7.80
CA ARG A 145 -5.65 5.00 9.15
C ARG A 145 -6.26 3.74 9.79
N ASN A 146 -7.02 2.94 9.02
CA ASN A 146 -7.91 1.94 9.60
C ASN A 146 -7.49 0.49 9.29
N HIS A 147 -6.29 0.26 8.73
CA HIS A 147 -5.82 -1.10 8.45
C HIS A 147 -5.67 -1.98 9.69
N HIS A 148 -5.59 -1.42 10.89
CA HIS A 148 -5.58 -2.18 12.15
C HIS A 148 -6.93 -2.20 12.90
N GLU A 149 -8.00 -1.69 12.29
CA GLU A 149 -9.34 -1.90 12.82
C GLU A 149 -9.72 -3.38 12.79
N ARG A 150 -10.63 -3.79 13.67
CA ARG A 150 -11.14 -5.17 13.70
C ARG A 150 -12.64 -5.14 13.56
N TRP A 151 -13.19 -6.14 12.88
CA TRP A 151 -14.62 -6.19 12.58
C TRP A 151 -15.52 -6.13 13.83
N ASP A 152 -15.05 -6.63 14.97
CA ASP A 152 -15.70 -6.57 16.29
C ASP A 152 -15.54 -5.22 17.03
N GLY A 153 -14.73 -4.31 16.50
CA GLY A 153 -14.35 -3.02 17.09
C GLY A 153 -13.28 -3.11 18.17
N GLY A 154 -12.60 -4.25 18.30
CA GLY A 154 -11.44 -4.41 19.19
C GLY A 154 -10.13 -3.90 18.59
N GLY A 155 -10.18 -3.26 17.41
CA GLY A 155 -9.03 -2.70 16.71
C GLY A 155 -8.74 -1.25 17.10
N TYR A 156 -7.93 -0.58 16.29
CA TYR A 156 -7.50 0.80 16.50
C TYR A 156 -7.28 1.48 15.13
N PRO A 157 -7.20 2.83 15.07
CA PRO A 157 -7.21 3.81 16.17
C PRO A 157 -8.61 4.23 16.65
N ASP A 158 -9.65 4.03 15.86
CA ASP A 158 -10.97 4.62 16.05
C ASP A 158 -11.99 3.62 16.67
N GLY A 159 -11.69 2.32 16.64
CA GLY A 159 -12.54 1.27 17.24
C GLY A 159 -13.81 1.01 16.42
N LEU A 160 -13.70 1.16 15.11
CA LEU A 160 -14.82 1.04 14.16
C LEU A 160 -15.34 -0.40 14.11
N LYS A 161 -16.66 -0.58 13.95
CA LYS A 161 -17.29 -1.90 13.93
C LYS A 161 -17.92 -2.22 12.58
N GLY A 162 -17.73 -3.46 12.14
CA GLY A 162 -18.35 -3.96 10.93
C GLY A 162 -18.10 -3.08 9.71
N LYS A 163 -19.20 -2.60 9.11
CA LYS A 163 -19.17 -1.76 7.90
C LYS A 163 -18.80 -0.30 8.15
N GLU A 164 -18.63 0.11 9.40
CA GLU A 164 -18.02 1.42 9.72
C GLU A 164 -16.55 1.45 9.28
N ILE A 165 -15.88 0.29 9.27
CA ILE A 165 -14.54 0.17 8.70
C ILE A 165 -14.62 0.35 7.18
N PRO A 166 -13.86 1.28 6.60
CA PRO A 166 -13.81 1.49 5.16
C PRO A 166 -13.54 0.19 4.40
N LEU A 167 -14.23 -0.02 3.28
CA LEU A 167 -14.10 -1.26 2.51
C LEU A 167 -12.66 -1.53 2.09
N LEU A 168 -11.95 -0.50 1.63
CA LEU A 168 -10.55 -0.65 1.19
C LEU A 168 -9.62 -1.07 2.35
N ALA A 169 -9.85 -0.56 3.56
CA ALA A 169 -9.11 -0.98 4.75
C ALA A 169 -9.40 -2.43 5.13
N ARG A 170 -10.66 -2.87 5.02
CA ARG A 170 -11.03 -4.28 5.26
C ARG A 170 -10.41 -5.21 4.23
N ILE A 171 -10.36 -4.82 2.95
CA ILE A 171 -9.66 -5.60 1.90
C ILE A 171 -8.17 -5.69 2.21
N PHE A 172 -7.57 -4.55 2.55
CA PHE A 172 -6.16 -4.46 2.86
C PHE A 172 -5.74 -5.36 4.03
N GLN A 173 -6.57 -5.45 5.07
CA GLN A 173 -6.35 -6.37 6.21
C GLN A 173 -6.18 -7.83 5.76
N PHE A 174 -6.98 -8.31 4.80
CA PHE A 174 -6.82 -9.67 4.28
C PHE A 174 -5.50 -9.83 3.53
N ALA A 175 -5.08 -8.82 2.76
CA ALA A 175 -3.80 -8.83 2.06
C ALA A 175 -2.62 -8.84 3.05
N ASP A 176 -2.69 -8.04 4.11
CA ASP A 176 -1.64 -7.95 5.14
C ASP A 176 -1.45 -9.26 5.91
N ILE A 177 -2.56 -9.84 6.38
CA ILE A 177 -2.53 -11.14 7.07
C ILE A 177 -2.06 -12.23 6.11
N TYR A 178 -2.55 -12.24 4.87
CA TYR A 178 -2.11 -13.21 3.88
C TYR A 178 -0.60 -13.11 3.66
N ASP A 179 -0.04 -11.91 3.47
CA ASP A 179 1.39 -11.73 3.26
C ASP A 179 2.22 -12.24 4.45
N ALA A 180 1.77 -11.93 5.67
CA ALA A 180 2.41 -12.39 6.91
C ALA A 180 2.34 -13.92 7.12
N LEU A 181 1.37 -14.60 6.51
CA LEU A 181 1.21 -16.05 6.60
C LEU A 181 1.86 -16.81 5.43
N ALA A 182 1.81 -16.25 4.22
CA ALA A 182 2.24 -16.89 2.98
C ALA A 182 3.74 -16.75 2.69
N ASN A 183 4.41 -15.77 3.29
CA ASN A 183 5.83 -15.53 3.04
C ASN A 183 6.71 -15.93 4.22
N GLU A 184 7.92 -16.37 3.90
CA GLU A 184 8.94 -16.65 4.90
C GLU A 184 9.41 -15.36 5.56
N ARG A 185 9.49 -15.37 6.89
CA ARG A 185 10.11 -14.33 7.71
C ARG A 185 11.32 -14.95 8.40
N PRO A 186 12.31 -14.16 8.88
CA PRO A 186 13.51 -14.70 9.55
C PRO A 186 13.21 -15.72 10.66
N TYR A 187 12.03 -15.64 11.27
CA TYR A 187 11.58 -16.50 12.38
C TYR A 187 10.48 -17.51 12.02
N LYS A 188 10.02 -17.58 10.76
CA LYS A 188 8.83 -18.37 10.39
C LYS A 188 8.85 -18.80 8.91
N LYS A 189 8.67 -20.09 8.65
CA LYS A 189 8.42 -20.62 7.30
C LYS A 189 7.03 -20.24 6.78
N ALA A 190 6.92 -20.03 5.47
CA ALA A 190 5.64 -19.87 4.79
C ALA A 190 4.66 -21.01 5.12
N PHE A 191 3.40 -20.65 5.36
CA PHE A 191 2.33 -21.63 5.57
C PHE A 191 1.72 -22.10 4.25
N SER A 192 1.11 -23.29 4.26
CA SER A 192 0.33 -23.77 3.11
C SER A 192 -0.99 -23.01 2.99
N ASP A 193 -1.55 -22.96 1.78
CA ASP A 193 -2.81 -22.27 1.50
C ASP A 193 -3.96 -22.80 2.39
N GLU A 194 -3.99 -24.11 2.68
CA GLU A 194 -4.99 -24.71 3.59
C GLU A 194 -4.84 -24.20 5.02
N LYS A 195 -3.59 -24.04 5.49
CA LYS A 195 -3.32 -23.53 6.84
C LYS A 195 -3.68 -22.05 6.95
N ILE A 196 -3.41 -21.28 5.90
CA ILE A 196 -3.79 -19.86 5.82
C ILE A 196 -5.30 -19.69 5.88
N LEU A 197 -6.05 -20.47 5.08
CA LEU A 197 -7.51 -20.47 5.11
C LEU A 197 -8.05 -20.83 6.50
N ALA A 198 -7.50 -21.85 7.14
CA ALA A 198 -7.93 -22.26 8.48
C ALA A 198 -7.75 -21.15 9.51
N ILE A 199 -6.63 -20.40 9.46
CA ILE A 199 -6.37 -19.27 10.37
C ILE A 199 -7.37 -18.13 10.11
N LEU A 200 -7.53 -17.71 8.85
CA LEU A 200 -8.43 -16.61 8.50
C LEU A 200 -9.91 -16.94 8.82
N GLU A 201 -10.33 -18.19 8.65
CA GLU A 201 -11.65 -18.66 9.06
C GLU A 201 -11.83 -18.65 10.57
N GLU A 202 -10.81 -19.03 11.34
CA GLU A 202 -10.83 -18.92 12.80
C GLU A 202 -10.95 -17.46 13.25
N GLU A 203 -10.17 -16.54 12.67
CA GLU A 203 -10.26 -15.11 12.96
C GLU A 203 -11.62 -14.52 12.57
N THR A 204 -12.18 -14.94 11.44
CA THR A 204 -13.52 -14.56 11.00
C THR A 204 -14.58 -15.08 11.97
N GLY A 205 -14.47 -16.33 12.42
CA GLY A 205 -15.36 -16.95 13.40
C GLY A 205 -15.33 -16.27 14.77
N LYS A 206 -14.19 -15.67 15.16
CA LYS A 206 -14.06 -14.82 16.35
C LYS A 206 -14.64 -13.42 16.17
N GLY A 207 -15.07 -13.07 14.95
CA GLY A 207 -15.60 -11.75 14.61
C GLY A 207 -14.52 -10.70 14.32
N TRP A 208 -13.28 -11.10 14.06
CA TRP A 208 -12.18 -10.15 13.84
C TRP A 208 -12.09 -9.66 12.40
N ARG A 209 -12.61 -10.44 11.45
CA ARG A 209 -12.59 -10.17 10.01
C ARG A 209 -13.99 -10.12 9.43
N ASP A 210 -14.11 -9.42 8.31
CA ASP A 210 -15.34 -9.33 7.54
C ASP A 210 -15.71 -10.69 6.92
N PRO A 211 -16.86 -11.29 7.27
CA PRO A 211 -17.30 -12.56 6.70
C PRO A 211 -17.56 -12.52 5.18
N GLU A 212 -17.94 -11.36 4.63
CA GLU A 212 -18.18 -11.21 3.19
C GLU A 212 -16.87 -11.29 2.41
N LEU A 213 -15.83 -10.60 2.92
CA LEU A 213 -14.49 -10.64 2.33
C LEU A 213 -13.81 -11.98 2.53
N MET A 214 -14.01 -12.66 3.68
CA MET A 214 -13.50 -14.01 3.89
C MET A 214 -13.99 -14.97 2.80
N ARG A 215 -15.28 -14.89 2.43
CA ARG A 215 -15.84 -15.72 1.35
C ARG A 215 -15.14 -15.45 0.02
N ILE A 216 -14.94 -14.19 -0.33
CA ILE A 216 -14.27 -13.81 -1.59
C ILE A 216 -12.82 -14.26 -1.58
N PHE A 217 -12.11 -14.03 -0.49
CA PHE A 217 -10.72 -14.44 -0.33
C PHE A 217 -10.56 -15.96 -0.46
N ARG A 218 -11.45 -16.72 0.19
CA ARG A 218 -11.53 -18.19 0.05
C ARG A 218 -11.71 -18.60 -1.41
N ASP A 219 -12.68 -18.00 -2.11
CA ASP A 219 -12.98 -18.32 -3.50
C ASP A 219 -11.74 -18.09 -4.40
N ILE A 220 -11.02 -16.97 -4.20
CA ILE A 220 -9.77 -16.68 -4.92
C ILE A 220 -8.70 -17.74 -4.59
N LEU A 221 -8.40 -17.97 -3.32
CA LEU A 221 -7.32 -18.85 -2.91
C LEU A 221 -7.58 -20.32 -3.31
N GLN A 222 -8.83 -20.74 -3.47
CA GLN A 222 -9.18 -22.10 -3.92
C GLN A 222 -9.23 -22.26 -5.45
N SER A 223 -9.64 -21.24 -6.20
CA SER A 223 -9.82 -21.34 -7.65
C SER A 223 -8.65 -20.83 -8.48
N ARG A 224 -7.90 -19.85 -7.96
CA ARG A 224 -6.81 -19.14 -8.62
C ARG A 224 -5.76 -18.62 -7.62
N PRO A 225 -5.17 -19.48 -6.77
CA PRO A 225 -4.16 -19.07 -5.78
C PRO A 225 -2.95 -18.37 -6.39
N GLU A 226 -2.62 -18.66 -7.65
CA GLU A 226 -1.56 -18.01 -8.40
C GLU A 226 -1.79 -16.51 -8.59
N ASP A 227 -3.04 -16.04 -8.65
CA ASP A 227 -3.36 -14.63 -8.81
C ASP A 227 -2.88 -13.82 -7.60
N LEU A 228 -2.91 -14.40 -6.39
CA LEU A 228 -2.47 -13.74 -5.15
C LEU A 228 -0.94 -13.68 -5.01
N ARG A 229 -0.20 -14.42 -5.86
CA ARG A 229 1.26 -14.43 -5.84
C ARG A 229 1.77 -13.38 -6.82
N MET A 230 2.65 -12.49 -6.35
CA MET A 230 3.25 -11.51 -7.23
C MET A 230 4.02 -12.19 -8.38
N PRO A 231 3.79 -11.78 -9.64
CA PRO A 231 4.58 -12.28 -10.75
C PRO A 231 6.02 -11.76 -10.64
N ALA A 232 6.99 -12.63 -10.94
CA ALA A 232 8.43 -12.34 -10.87
C ALA A 232 8.91 -11.19 -11.79
N SER A 233 8.03 -10.62 -12.63
CA SER A 233 8.34 -9.59 -13.62
C SER A 233 7.65 -8.24 -13.40
N SER A 234 7.11 -7.99 -12.21
CA SER A 234 6.55 -6.67 -11.88
C SER A 234 7.65 -5.59 -12.03
N LYS A 235 7.44 -4.64 -12.96
CA LYS A 235 8.37 -3.52 -13.17
C LYS A 235 8.50 -2.75 -11.86
N ALA A 236 9.73 -2.61 -11.38
CA ALA A 236 10.07 -1.70 -10.31
C ALA A 236 9.48 -0.31 -10.62
N ASP A 237 8.69 0.24 -9.71
CA ASP A 237 8.29 1.64 -9.80
C ASP A 237 9.52 2.53 -9.52
N MET A 238 9.48 3.81 -9.91
CA MET A 238 10.62 4.72 -9.72
C MET A 238 11.02 4.85 -8.24
N GLY A 239 10.07 4.70 -7.31
CA GLY A 239 10.34 4.67 -5.87
C GLY A 239 11.18 3.46 -5.45
N THR A 240 10.94 2.31 -6.09
CA THR A 240 11.73 1.08 -5.95
C THR A 240 13.15 1.32 -6.46
N GLU A 241 13.32 1.93 -7.63
CA GLU A 241 14.65 2.20 -8.18
C GLU A 241 15.46 3.16 -7.30
N ILE A 242 14.83 4.21 -6.76
CA ILE A 242 15.48 5.12 -5.81
C ILE A 242 15.90 4.36 -4.55
N PHE A 243 15.00 3.58 -3.97
CA PHE A 243 15.28 2.78 -2.78
C PHE A 243 16.44 1.80 -3.01
N GLU A 244 16.43 1.05 -4.12
CA GLU A 244 17.51 0.14 -4.53
C GLU A 244 18.85 0.87 -4.72
N ASN A 245 18.83 2.05 -5.32
CA ASN A 245 20.03 2.87 -5.47
C ASN A 245 20.58 3.31 -4.11
N ILE A 246 19.72 3.67 -3.15
CA ILE A 246 20.13 4.00 -1.78
C ILE A 246 20.75 2.78 -1.11
N LEU A 247 20.13 1.60 -1.19
CA LEU A 247 20.70 0.36 -0.63
C LEU A 247 22.08 0.05 -1.21
N ARG A 248 22.27 0.23 -2.52
CA ARG A 248 23.56 0.02 -3.21
C ARG A 248 24.67 0.97 -2.77
N THR A 249 24.35 2.11 -2.13
CA THR A 249 25.39 3.02 -1.60
C THR A 249 26.17 2.41 -0.43
N GLY A 250 25.64 1.35 0.21
CA GLY A 250 26.24 0.75 1.41
C GLY A 250 26.08 1.60 2.67
N ALA A 251 25.39 2.74 2.61
CA ALA A 251 25.13 3.60 3.77
C ALA A 251 24.02 3.05 4.69
N LEU A 252 23.17 2.16 4.17
CA LEU A 252 22.07 1.52 4.88
C LEU A 252 22.35 0.02 5.00
N THR A 253 23.10 -0.39 6.03
CA THR A 253 23.27 -1.80 6.39
C THR A 253 22.24 -2.17 7.45
N TRP A 254 21.03 -2.55 7.02
CA TRP A 254 19.94 -2.98 7.92
C TRP A 254 19.82 -4.51 8.02
N SER A 255 20.95 -5.23 7.99
CA SER A 255 20.98 -6.67 8.25
C SER A 255 22.38 -7.15 8.72
N ASP A 256 22.36 -7.83 9.87
CA ASP A 256 23.36 -8.70 10.52
C ASP A 256 24.68 -8.11 11.06
N ASP A 257 24.59 -7.41 12.19
CA ASP A 257 25.60 -7.48 13.28
C ASP A 257 24.88 -7.30 14.63
N GLY A 258 24.25 -8.37 15.09
CA GLY A 258 23.86 -8.57 16.48
C GLY A 258 24.85 -9.48 17.22
N SER A 259 26.14 -9.43 16.86
CA SER A 259 27.17 -10.23 17.53
C SER A 259 28.45 -9.44 17.72
N ARG A 260 28.41 -8.44 18.62
CA ARG A 260 29.54 -8.01 19.44
C ARG A 260 29.09 -7.57 20.82
#